data_AF-A0A964XG54-F1
#
_entry.id   AF-A0A964XG54-F1
#
_cell.length_a   1.000
_cell.length_b   1.000
_cell.length_c   1.000
_cell.angle_alpha   90.00
_cell.angle_beta   90.00
_cell.angle_gamma   90.00
#
_symmetry.space_group_name_H-M   'P 1'
#
loop_
_entity.id
_entity.type
_entity.pdbx_description
1 polymer ?
#
loop_
_entity_poly.entity_id
_entity_poly.type
_entity_poly.pdbx_seq_one_letter_code
_entity_poly.pdbx_strand_id
1 'polypeptide(L)'
;DARRALIVEDLRRADHDGRLGVYHPVNGEGRAIYVHAKLLVVDDEFVRVGSSNMASRSLACDTECDLAFEAADQPDLRAFLARLRAQLLAEHLGIEESELETAIERCGGRLVPAIESLRRDEGRSLRPLLTTTLGEAEMALARSRLFDPEGALGPGERLADFARRLAGRKRVTVTAGALALGALAYAMGRR
;
A
#
# COMPACT_ATOMS: atom_id res chain seq x y z
N ASP A 1 2.17 10.10 5.74
CA ASP A 1 3.26 9.35 5.07
C ASP A 1 3.52 10.01 3.72
N ALA A 2 4.68 10.66 3.60
CA ALA A 2 5.06 11.45 2.44
C ALA A 2 5.36 10.61 1.19
N ARG A 3 5.92 9.41 1.35
CA ARG A 3 6.24 8.54 0.20
C ARG A 3 4.97 7.98 -0.44
N ARG A 4 4.02 7.52 0.39
CA ARG A 4 2.70 7.11 -0.08
C ARG A 4 1.99 8.24 -0.84
N ALA A 5 2.05 9.47 -0.32
CA ALA A 5 1.45 10.62 -1.00
C ALA A 5 2.07 10.84 -2.38
N LEU A 6 3.41 10.80 -2.50
CA LEU A 6 4.11 10.92 -3.78
C LEU A 6 3.66 9.85 -4.78
N ILE A 7 3.68 8.57 -4.38
CA ILE A 7 3.31 7.45 -5.26
C ILE A 7 1.85 7.56 -5.73
N VAL A 8 0.93 7.90 -4.82
CA VAL A 8 -0.49 8.06 -5.16
C VAL A 8 -0.69 9.21 -6.14
N GLU A 9 0.01 10.33 -5.96
CA GLU A 9 -0.06 11.44 -6.91
C GLU A 9 0.53 11.10 -8.28
N ASP A 10 1.63 10.34 -8.33
CA ASP A 10 2.21 9.91 -9.59
C ASP A 10 1.28 8.92 -10.34
N LEU A 11 0.63 7.98 -9.62
CA LEU A 11 -0.38 7.10 -10.19
C LEU A 11 -1.59 7.87 -10.71
N ARG A 12 -2.07 8.88 -9.96
CA ARG A 12 -3.17 9.75 -10.39
C ARG A 12 -2.84 10.53 -11.66
N ARG A 13 -1.61 11.02 -11.79
CA ARG A 13 -1.15 11.72 -13.01
C ARG A 13 -1.08 10.79 -14.21
N ALA A 14 -0.77 9.52 -14.00
CA ALA A 14 -0.68 8.52 -15.06
C ALA A 14 -2.06 7.96 -15.48
N ASP A 15 -3.09 8.07 -14.64
CA ASP A 15 -4.43 7.57 -14.92
C ASP A 15 -5.24 8.55 -15.80
N HIS A 16 -4.99 8.50 -17.10
CA HIS A 16 -5.69 9.33 -18.09
C HIS A 16 -7.15 8.90 -18.32
N ASP A 17 -7.51 7.65 -17.98
CA ASP A 17 -8.82 7.05 -18.25
C ASP A 17 -9.75 7.04 -17.03
N GLY A 18 -9.31 7.57 -15.88
CA GLY A 18 -10.11 7.59 -14.65
C GLY A 18 -10.42 6.19 -14.10
N ARG A 19 -9.51 5.23 -14.27
CA ARG A 19 -9.67 3.83 -13.83
C ARG A 19 -9.09 3.57 -12.45
N LEU A 20 -8.35 4.51 -11.88
CA LEU A 20 -7.71 4.39 -10.57
C LEU A 20 -8.63 4.87 -9.45
N GLY A 21 -8.96 3.96 -8.52
CA GLY A 21 -9.60 4.28 -7.25
C GLY A 21 -8.65 4.01 -6.08
N VAL A 22 -8.38 5.02 -5.25
CA VAL A 22 -7.57 4.86 -4.03
C VAL A 22 -8.40 5.26 -2.82
N TYR A 23 -8.68 4.30 -1.95
CA TYR A 23 -9.59 4.47 -0.82
C TYR A 23 -8.96 4.04 0.51
N HIS A 24 -9.58 4.47 1.60
CA HIS A 24 -9.40 3.87 2.91
C HIS A 24 -10.77 3.52 3.53
N PRO A 25 -10.89 2.41 4.26
CA PRO A 25 -12.11 2.05 4.96
C PRO A 25 -12.30 2.90 6.22
N VAL A 26 -13.56 3.16 6.56
CA VAL A 26 -13.99 3.75 7.82
C VAL A 26 -15.02 2.85 8.51
N ASN A 27 -15.04 2.83 9.84
CA ASN A 27 -16.01 2.08 10.61
C ASN A 27 -17.38 2.80 10.67
N GLY A 28 -18.35 2.24 11.40
CA GLY A 28 -19.69 2.83 11.55
C GLY A 28 -19.73 4.24 12.16
N GLU A 29 -18.65 4.67 12.82
CA GLU A 29 -18.51 6.00 13.42
C GLU A 29 -17.70 6.95 12.52
N GLY A 30 -17.36 6.55 11.29
CA GLY A 30 -16.53 7.33 10.37
C GLY A 30 -15.03 7.34 10.72
N ARG A 31 -14.58 6.53 11.68
CA ARG A 31 -13.16 6.44 12.06
C ARG A 31 -12.40 5.52 11.11
N ALA A 32 -11.22 5.95 10.68
CA ALA A 32 -10.38 5.18 9.76
C ALA A 32 -9.99 3.82 10.36
N ILE A 33 -10.11 2.77 9.54
CA ILE A 33 -9.69 1.41 9.89
C ILE A 33 -8.26 1.20 9.39
N TYR A 34 -7.39 0.70 10.28
CA TYR A 34 -6.01 0.38 9.92
C TYR A 34 -5.98 -0.91 9.07
N VAL A 35 -5.52 -0.79 7.83
CA VAL A 35 -5.42 -1.92 6.89
C VAL A 35 -4.00 -2.48 6.95
N HIS A 36 -3.86 -3.67 7.55
CA HIS A 36 -2.59 -4.40 7.60
C HIS A 36 -2.46 -5.47 6.50
N ALA A 37 -3.53 -5.75 5.77
CA ALA A 37 -3.51 -6.76 4.71
C ALA A 37 -2.52 -6.40 3.60
N LYS A 38 -1.88 -7.42 3.02
CA LYS A 38 -1.12 -7.32 1.77
C LYS A 38 -1.72 -8.32 0.79
N LEU A 39 -2.76 -7.86 0.12
CA LEU A 39 -3.61 -8.63 -0.77
C LEU A 39 -3.60 -7.95 -2.14
N LEU A 40 -3.54 -8.75 -3.21
CA LEU A 40 -3.76 -8.32 -4.58
C LEU A 40 -4.71 -9.31 -5.24
N VAL A 41 -5.75 -8.81 -5.92
CA VAL A 41 -6.63 -9.59 -6.79
C VAL A 41 -6.58 -8.97 -8.18
N VAL A 42 -6.48 -9.80 -9.23
CA VAL A 42 -6.44 -9.38 -10.64
C VAL A 42 -7.46 -10.21 -11.41
N ASP A 43 -8.42 -9.53 -12.05
CA ASP A 43 -9.43 -10.07 -12.98
C ASP A 43 -10.20 -11.32 -12.51
N ASP A 44 -10.26 -11.52 -11.19
CA ASP A 44 -10.75 -12.75 -10.54
C ASP A 44 -10.01 -14.03 -10.98
N GLU A 45 -8.84 -13.88 -11.62
CA GLU A 45 -7.99 -14.95 -12.14
C GLU A 45 -6.74 -15.17 -11.30
N PHE A 46 -6.27 -14.14 -10.60
CA PHE A 46 -5.07 -14.22 -9.78
C PHE A 46 -5.30 -13.55 -8.43
N VAL A 47 -4.86 -14.20 -7.36
CA VAL A 47 -4.76 -13.60 -6.03
C VAL A 47 -3.39 -13.85 -5.42
N ARG A 48 -2.86 -12.84 -4.74
CA ARG A 48 -1.67 -12.93 -3.89
C ARG A 48 -2.01 -12.49 -2.47
N VAL A 49 -1.68 -13.31 -1.49
CA VAL A 49 -1.79 -13.01 -0.06
C VAL A 49 -0.42 -13.22 0.57
N GLY A 50 0.07 -12.28 1.37
CA GLY A 50 1.34 -12.50 2.05
C GLY A 50 1.73 -11.42 3.03
N SER A 51 3.02 -11.40 3.35
CA SER A 51 3.61 -10.38 4.22
C SER A 51 4.20 -9.20 3.44
N SER A 52 4.50 -9.37 2.15
CA SER A 52 5.15 -8.35 1.33
C SER A 52 4.25 -7.14 1.07
N ASN A 53 4.63 -5.98 1.58
CA ASN A 53 4.02 -4.71 1.21
C ASN A 53 4.38 -4.35 -0.23
N MET A 54 3.55 -3.52 -0.88
CA MET A 54 3.92 -2.85 -2.14
C MET A 54 4.91 -1.70 -1.87
N ALA A 55 6.07 -2.06 -1.34
CA ALA A 55 7.18 -1.16 -1.05
C ALA A 55 8.47 -1.83 -1.53
N SER A 56 9.38 -1.05 -2.09
CA SER A 56 10.64 -1.54 -2.67
C SER A 56 11.44 -2.40 -1.70
N ARG A 57 11.38 -2.09 -0.39
CA ARG A 57 12.05 -2.78 0.70
C ARG A 57 11.52 -4.18 0.93
N SER A 58 10.20 -4.37 0.97
CA SER A 58 9.59 -5.69 1.08
C SER A 58 9.95 -6.54 -0.14
N LEU A 59 9.99 -5.93 -1.33
CA LEU A 59 10.29 -6.64 -2.58
C LEU A 59 11.77 -6.94 -2.79
N ALA A 60 12.69 -6.16 -2.22
CA ALA A 60 14.12 -6.26 -2.51
C ALA A 60 15.00 -6.67 -1.31
N CYS A 61 14.53 -6.50 -0.08
CA CYS A 61 15.39 -6.56 1.11
C CYS A 61 14.83 -7.40 2.26
N ASP A 62 13.57 -7.22 2.62
CA ASP A 62 13.00 -7.94 3.77
C ASP A 62 12.77 -9.42 3.45
N THR A 63 12.82 -10.26 4.49
CA THR A 63 12.40 -11.65 4.37
C THR A 63 10.88 -11.68 4.46
N GLU A 64 10.23 -12.04 3.37
CA GLU A 64 8.79 -12.07 3.22
C GLU A 64 8.33 -13.46 2.76
N CYS A 65 7.04 -13.75 2.93
CA CYS A 65 6.42 -14.97 2.43
C CYS A 65 5.05 -14.63 1.84
N ASP A 66 4.88 -14.97 0.56
CA ASP A 66 3.65 -14.75 -0.19
C ASP A 66 3.15 -16.06 -0.79
N LEU A 67 1.83 -16.24 -0.80
CA LEU A 67 1.14 -17.29 -1.52
C LEU A 67 0.38 -16.66 -2.67
N ALA A 68 0.47 -17.28 -3.85
CA ALA A 68 -0.23 -16.86 -5.05
C ALA A 68 -1.06 -18.03 -5.60
N PHE A 69 -2.27 -17.72 -6.05
CA PHE A 69 -3.18 -18.66 -6.69
C PHE A 69 -3.61 -18.09 -8.04
N GLU A 70 -3.56 -18.93 -9.07
CA GLU A 70 -4.00 -18.61 -10.42
C GLU A 70 -5.10 -19.59 -10.81
N ALA A 71 -6.25 -19.06 -11.23
CA ALA A 71 -7.40 -19.86 -11.60
C ALA A 71 -7.14 -20.68 -12.87
N ALA A 72 -6.48 -20.08 -13.87
CA ALA A 72 -6.30 -20.68 -15.20
C ALA A 72 -7.64 -21.29 -15.69
N ASP A 73 -7.66 -22.57 -16.05
CA ASP A 73 -8.86 -23.28 -16.52
C ASP A 73 -9.75 -23.84 -15.39
N GLN A 74 -9.60 -23.38 -14.13
CA GLN A 74 -10.39 -23.84 -12.98
C GLN A 74 -11.55 -22.87 -12.67
N PRO A 75 -12.77 -23.11 -13.19
CA PRO A 75 -13.90 -22.20 -13.00
C PRO A 75 -14.32 -22.03 -11.54
N ASP A 76 -14.20 -23.09 -10.72
CA ASP A 76 -14.53 -23.04 -9.30
C ASP A 76 -13.58 -22.13 -8.52
N LEU A 77 -12.28 -22.15 -8.86
CA LEU A 77 -11.29 -21.25 -8.27
C LEU A 77 -11.55 -19.80 -8.70
N ARG A 78 -11.83 -19.56 -9.99
CA ARG A 78 -12.20 -18.23 -10.49
C ARG A 78 -13.42 -17.66 -9.76
N ALA A 79 -14.46 -18.47 -9.56
CA ALA A 79 -15.65 -18.08 -8.81
C ALA A 79 -15.35 -17.79 -7.33
N PHE A 80 -14.46 -18.56 -6.72
CA PHE A 80 -13.98 -18.31 -5.37
C PHE A 80 -13.22 -16.97 -5.25
N LEU A 81 -12.34 -16.65 -6.21
CA LEU A 81 -11.60 -15.39 -6.22
C LEU A 81 -12.52 -14.17 -6.39
N ALA A 82 -13.50 -14.27 -7.29
CA ALA A 82 -14.53 -13.24 -7.46
C ALA A 82 -15.31 -13.01 -6.16
N ARG A 83 -15.70 -14.09 -5.47
CA ARG A 83 -16.38 -14.01 -4.18
C ARG A 83 -15.50 -13.41 -3.09
N LEU A 84 -14.22 -13.76 -3.02
CA LEU A 84 -13.28 -13.18 -2.05
C LEU A 84 -13.19 -11.66 -2.22
N ARG A 85 -13.06 -11.18 -3.47
CA ARG A 85 -13.08 -9.75 -3.80
C ARG A 85 -14.40 -9.10 -3.34
N ALA A 86 -15.52 -9.74 -3.67
CA ALA A 86 -16.85 -9.23 -3.33
C ALA A 86 -17.02 -9.11 -1.80
N GLN A 87 -16.65 -10.15 -1.07
CA GLN A 87 -16.72 -10.21 0.39
C GLN A 87 -15.97 -9.09 1.07
N LEU A 88 -14.70 -8.90 0.71
CA LEU A 88 -13.84 -7.90 1.36
C LEU A 88 -14.32 -6.48 1.07
N LEU A 89 -14.75 -6.21 -0.16
CA LEU A 89 -15.27 -4.88 -0.52
C LEU A 89 -16.64 -4.62 0.12
N ALA A 90 -17.54 -5.60 0.09
CA ALA A 90 -18.86 -5.51 0.72
C ALA A 90 -18.73 -5.28 2.25
N GLU A 91 -17.81 -5.99 2.90
CA GLU A 91 -17.51 -5.78 4.32
C GLU A 91 -17.10 -4.34 4.62
N HIS A 92 -16.22 -3.76 3.80
CA HIS A 92 -15.75 -2.37 3.97
C HIS A 92 -16.78 -1.32 3.56
N LEU A 93 -17.71 -1.66 2.66
CA LEU A 93 -18.83 -0.81 2.27
C LEU A 93 -20.03 -0.93 3.22
N GLY A 94 -20.08 -1.98 4.05
CA GLY A 94 -21.19 -2.27 4.96
C GLY A 94 -22.48 -2.59 4.20
N ILE A 95 -22.37 -3.41 3.15
CA ILE A 95 -23.47 -3.88 2.29
C ILE A 95 -23.35 -5.40 2.10
N GLU A 96 -24.36 -6.03 1.48
CA GLU A 96 -24.29 -7.44 1.11
C GLU A 96 -23.43 -7.68 -0.15
N GLU A 97 -22.85 -8.88 -0.27
CA GLU A 97 -22.06 -9.30 -1.46
C GLU A 97 -22.85 -9.10 -2.76
N SER A 98 -24.15 -9.43 -2.74
CA SER A 98 -25.04 -9.34 -3.91
C SER A 98 -25.31 -7.90 -4.36
N GLU A 99 -25.33 -6.94 -3.43
CA GLU A 99 -25.49 -5.52 -3.77
C GLU A 99 -24.27 -5.00 -4.54
N LEU A 100 -23.07 -5.45 -4.16
CA LEU A 100 -21.83 -5.11 -4.84
C LEU A 100 -21.78 -5.69 -6.26
N GLU A 101 -22.09 -6.97 -6.43
CA GLU A 101 -22.11 -7.60 -7.76
C GLU A 101 -23.14 -6.93 -8.67
N THR A 102 -24.33 -6.62 -8.15
CA THR A 102 -25.35 -5.88 -8.89
C THR A 102 -24.85 -4.50 -9.34
N ALA A 103 -24.11 -3.79 -8.48
CA ALA A 103 -23.53 -2.49 -8.82
C ALA A 103 -22.45 -2.61 -9.89
N ILE A 104 -21.61 -3.66 -9.85
CA ILE A 104 -20.58 -3.94 -10.85
C ILE A 104 -21.21 -4.22 -12.21
N GLU A 105 -22.24 -5.08 -12.27
CA GLU A 105 -22.99 -5.38 -13.48
C GLU A 105 -23.62 -4.11 -14.09
N ARG A 106 -24.32 -3.32 -13.28
CA ARG A 106 -24.91 -2.03 -13.71
C ARG A 106 -23.88 -1.04 -14.23
N CYS A 107 -22.64 -1.12 -13.76
CA CYS A 107 -21.53 -0.25 -14.19
C CYS A 107 -20.74 -0.82 -15.37
N GLY A 108 -21.20 -1.91 -15.99
CA GLY A 108 -20.55 -2.55 -17.13
C GLY A 108 -19.27 -3.29 -16.76
N GLY A 109 -19.23 -3.93 -15.59
CA GLY A 109 -18.08 -4.68 -15.08
C GLY A 109 -16.99 -3.80 -14.45
N ARG A 110 -17.21 -2.48 -14.35
CA ARG A 110 -16.21 -1.53 -13.83
C ARG A 110 -16.32 -1.37 -12.32
N LEU A 111 -15.23 -1.69 -11.62
CA LEU A 111 -15.20 -1.70 -10.16
C LEU A 111 -15.26 -0.30 -9.52
N VAL A 112 -14.50 0.67 -10.05
CA VAL A 112 -14.44 2.03 -9.48
C VAL A 112 -15.82 2.72 -9.51
N PRO A 113 -16.54 2.78 -10.65
CA PRO A 113 -17.89 3.34 -10.66
C PRO A 113 -18.87 2.61 -9.73
N ALA A 114 -18.75 1.28 -9.60
CA ALA A 114 -19.58 0.51 -8.67
C ALA A 114 -19.32 0.92 -7.22
N ILE A 115 -18.05 1.02 -6.81
CA ILE A 115 -17.66 1.51 -5.48
C ILE A 115 -18.18 2.93 -5.25
N GLU A 116 -17.98 3.84 -6.20
CA GLU A 116 -18.49 5.22 -6.09
C GLU A 116 -20.01 5.27 -5.90
N SER A 117 -20.76 4.41 -6.59
CA SER A 117 -22.23 4.36 -6.47
C SER A 117 -22.73 3.80 -5.14
N LEU A 118 -21.90 3.03 -4.42
CA LEU A 118 -22.25 2.34 -3.18
C LEU A 118 -21.69 3.02 -1.93
N ARG A 119 -20.72 3.93 -2.10
CA ARG A 119 -20.15 4.70 -0.99
C ARG A 119 -21.20 5.63 -0.37
N ARG A 120 -21.16 5.76 0.95
CA ARG A 120 -22.07 6.61 1.75
C ARG A 120 -21.26 7.57 2.58
N ASP A 121 -21.70 8.81 2.77
CA ASP A 121 -20.98 9.82 3.58
C ASP A 121 -21.00 9.55 5.09
N GLU A 122 -21.92 8.70 5.54
CA GLU A 122 -22.05 8.28 6.93
C GLU A 122 -21.95 6.76 7.06
N GLY A 123 -21.63 6.31 8.28
CA GLY A 123 -21.52 4.89 8.59
C GLY A 123 -20.27 4.24 8.01
N ARG A 124 -20.30 2.90 7.99
CA ARG A 124 -19.22 2.09 7.44
C ARG A 124 -19.18 2.27 5.93
N SER A 125 -18.04 2.68 5.40
CA SER A 125 -17.86 2.89 3.97
C SER A 125 -16.40 3.02 3.58
N LEU A 126 -16.16 3.24 2.28
CA LEU A 126 -14.87 3.66 1.74
C LEU A 126 -14.82 5.18 1.60
N ARG A 127 -13.66 5.78 1.85
CA ARG A 127 -13.37 7.21 1.67
C ARG A 127 -12.21 7.38 0.71
N PRO A 128 -12.24 8.35 -0.22
CA PRO A 128 -11.12 8.63 -1.10
C PRO A 128 -9.89 8.99 -0.26
N LEU A 129 -8.74 8.42 -0.60
CA LEU A 129 -7.51 8.76 0.08
C LEU A 129 -7.05 10.15 -0.38
N LEU A 130 -7.31 11.17 0.42
CA LEU A 130 -6.75 12.50 0.15
C LEU A 130 -5.28 12.54 0.58
N THR A 131 -4.43 13.02 -0.32
CA THR A 131 -3.00 13.25 -0.07
C THR A 131 -2.83 14.71 0.34
N THR A 132 -1.93 14.96 1.29
CA THR A 132 -1.55 16.32 1.67
C THR A 132 -0.42 16.80 0.76
N THR A 133 -0.42 18.09 0.44
CA THR A 133 0.74 18.74 -0.20
C THR A 133 1.96 18.62 0.72
N LEU A 134 3.07 18.14 0.17
CA LEU A 134 4.33 17.98 0.89
C LEU A 134 5.16 19.26 0.77
N GLY A 135 5.78 19.68 1.88
CA GLY A 135 6.80 20.73 1.85
C GLY A 135 8.09 20.24 1.16
N GLU A 136 9.00 21.17 0.83
CA GLU A 136 10.26 20.85 0.13
C GLU A 136 11.10 19.78 0.85
N ALA A 137 11.23 19.88 2.18
CA ALA A 137 11.97 18.93 2.99
C ALA A 137 11.32 17.54 3.01
N GLU A 138 9.99 17.47 3.11
CA GLU A 138 9.24 16.21 3.08
C GLU A 138 9.33 15.54 1.69
N MET A 139 9.30 16.34 0.63
CA MET A 139 9.47 15.88 -0.73
C MET A 139 10.89 15.38 -0.99
N ALA A 140 11.91 16.09 -0.50
CA ALA A 140 13.29 15.63 -0.54
C ALA A 140 13.47 14.30 0.21
N LEU A 141 12.85 14.16 1.39
CA LEU A 141 12.88 12.92 2.17
C LEU A 141 12.16 11.77 1.45
N ALA A 142 10.97 12.01 0.89
CA ALA A 142 10.22 11.00 0.13
C ALA A 142 11.03 10.47 -1.07
N ARG A 143 11.76 11.36 -1.77
CA ARG A 143 12.63 11.03 -2.91
C ARG A 143 13.98 10.41 -2.51
N SER A 144 14.44 10.64 -1.27
CA SER A 144 15.77 10.22 -0.82
C SER A 144 15.99 8.70 -0.79
N ARG A 145 14.92 7.90 -0.89
CA ARG A 145 14.92 6.42 -0.82
C ARG A 145 15.61 5.83 0.43
N LEU A 146 15.95 6.66 1.41
CA LEU A 146 16.70 6.29 2.61
C LEU A 146 16.03 5.17 3.41
N PHE A 147 14.69 5.11 3.38
CA PHE A 147 13.89 4.14 4.13
C PHE A 147 13.22 3.06 3.26
N ASP A 148 13.37 3.12 1.93
CA ASP A 148 12.75 2.18 1.00
C ASP A 148 13.61 2.01 -0.26
N PRO A 149 14.68 1.18 -0.16
CA PRO A 149 15.67 0.94 -1.22
C PRO A 149 15.10 0.04 -2.33
N GLU A 150 15.53 0.28 -3.58
CA GLU A 150 15.04 -0.44 -4.79
C GLU A 150 15.84 -1.69 -5.16
N GLY A 151 16.97 -1.95 -4.50
CA GLY A 151 17.88 -3.04 -4.83
C GLY A 151 18.23 -3.93 -3.65
N ALA A 152 18.71 -5.14 -3.96
CA ALA A 152 19.23 -6.05 -2.96
C ALA A 152 20.40 -5.39 -2.22
N LEU A 153 20.29 -5.28 -0.89
CA LEU A 153 21.35 -4.70 -0.08
C LEU A 153 22.59 -5.60 -0.11
N GLY A 154 23.75 -4.98 -0.38
CA GLY A 154 25.05 -5.64 -0.22
C GLY A 154 25.35 -5.97 1.26
N PRO A 155 26.36 -6.81 1.55
CA PRO A 155 26.64 -7.25 2.92
C PRO A 155 26.85 -6.11 3.93
N GLY A 156 27.58 -5.06 3.54
CA GLY A 156 27.81 -3.88 4.38
C GLY A 156 26.55 -3.04 4.61
N GLU A 157 25.69 -2.93 3.60
CA GLU A 157 24.42 -2.20 3.70
C GLU A 157 23.40 -2.95 4.57
N ARG A 158 23.41 -4.28 4.53
CA ARG A 158 22.60 -5.13 5.43
C ARG A 158 22.99 -4.92 6.89
N LEU A 159 24.29 -4.83 7.20
CA LEU A 159 24.76 -4.57 8.56
C LEU A 159 24.34 -3.17 9.04
N ALA A 160 24.48 -2.16 8.16
CA ALA A 160 24.02 -0.80 8.47
C ALA A 160 22.49 -0.73 8.66
N ASP A 161 21.71 -1.43 7.84
CA ASP A 161 20.26 -1.53 8.00
C ASP A 161 19.86 -2.25 9.30
N PHE A 162 20.53 -3.36 9.63
CA PHE A 162 20.33 -4.06 10.90
C PHE A 162 20.63 -3.16 12.11
N ALA A 163 21.76 -2.43 12.08
CA ALA A 163 22.11 -1.47 13.12
C ALA A 163 21.07 -0.34 13.25
N ARG A 164 20.55 0.17 12.12
CA ARG A 164 19.45 1.16 12.10
C ARG A 164 18.16 0.61 12.70
N ARG A 165 17.80 -0.65 12.42
CA ARG A 165 16.62 -1.32 13.03
C ARG A 165 16.74 -1.43 14.54
N LEU A 166 17.94 -1.76 15.03
CA LEU A 166 18.22 -1.81 16.48
C LEU A 166 18.13 -0.42 17.13
N ALA A 167 18.63 0.61 16.46
CA ALA A 167 18.53 1.99 16.92
C ALA A 167 17.08 2.50 16.94
N GLY A 168 16.29 2.18 15.91
CA GLY A 168 14.88 2.58 15.80
C GLY A 168 13.94 1.91 16.81
N ARG A 169 14.34 0.77 17.40
CA ARG A 169 13.56 0.07 18.44
C ARG A 169 13.61 0.74 19.81
N LYS A 170 14.56 1.65 20.06
CA LYS A 170 14.61 2.47 21.28
C LYS A 170 14.05 3.86 20.98
N ARG A 171 12.82 4.13 21.39
CA ARG A 171 12.32 5.49 21.63
C ARG A 171 13.11 6.13 22.78
N VAL A 172 14.36 6.53 22.55
CA VAL A 172 15.15 7.37 23.45
C VAL A 172 16.05 8.25 22.59
N THR A 173 15.64 9.50 22.39
CA THR A 173 16.50 10.69 22.27
C THR A 173 17.92 10.53 21.68
N VAL A 174 18.06 10.07 20.43
CA VAL A 174 19.32 10.27 19.68
C VAL A 174 19.05 10.53 18.19
N THR A 175 18.29 11.58 17.86
CA THR A 175 18.13 12.03 16.46
C THR A 175 19.15 13.09 16.02
N ALA A 176 19.94 13.67 16.93
CA ALA A 176 20.97 14.65 16.55
C ALA A 176 22.36 14.03 16.27
N GLY A 177 22.74 12.95 16.96
CA GLY A 177 24.11 12.39 16.87
C GLY A 177 24.38 11.54 15.63
N ALA A 178 23.39 10.79 15.15
CA ALA A 178 23.59 9.85 14.05
C ALA A 178 23.77 10.54 12.68
N LEU A 179 23.10 11.68 12.47
CA LEU A 179 23.26 12.49 11.25
C LEU A 179 24.65 13.15 11.19
N ALA A 180 25.18 13.61 12.32
CA ALA A 180 26.51 14.20 12.41
C ALA A 180 27.63 13.17 12.15
N LEU A 181 27.49 11.95 12.68
CA LEU A 181 28.46 10.86 12.43
C LEU A 181 28.42 10.35 10.99
N GLY A 182 27.24 10.28 10.37
CA GLY A 182 27.11 9.93 8.96
C GLY A 182 27.77 10.96 8.04
N ALA A 183 27.60 12.25 8.33
CA ALA A 183 28.24 13.33 7.58
C ALA A 183 29.77 13.34 7.76
N LEU A 184 30.27 13.05 8.97
CA LEU A 184 31.72 12.96 9.23
C LEU A 184 32.37 11.76 8.55
N ALA A 185 31.73 10.59 8.59
CA ALA A 185 32.23 9.39 7.91
C ALA A 185 32.26 9.58 6.38
N TYR A 186 31.25 10.24 5.82
CA TYR A 186 31.20 10.58 4.40
C TYR A 186 32.30 11.59 4.00
N ALA A 187 32.60 12.57 4.85
CA ALA A 187 33.67 13.54 4.61
C ALA A 187 35.08 12.92 4.74
N MET A 188 35.26 11.94 5.63
CA MET A 188 36.54 11.27 5.85
C MET A 188 36.87 10.17 4.83
N GLY A 189 35.86 9.51 4.24
CA GLY A 189 36.05 8.48 3.22
C GLY A 189 36.40 9.00 1.82
N ARG A 190 36.60 10.31 1.67
CA ARG A 190 36.88 11.00 0.39
C ARG A 190 38.33 11.49 0.25
N ARG A 191 39.24 11.02 1.12
CA ARG A 191 40.69 11.27 1.03
C ARG A 191 41.43 10.02 0.58
#